data_AF-A0A415TF05-F1
#
_entry.id   AF-A0A415TF05-F1
#
_cell.length_a   1.000
_cell.length_b   1.000
_cell.length_c   1.000
_cell.angle_alpha   90.00
_cell.angle_beta   90.00
_cell.angle_gamma   90.00
#
_symmetry.space_group_name_H-M   'P 1'
#
loop_
_entity.id
_entity.type
_entity.pdbx_description
1 polymer ?
#
loop_
_entity_poly.entity_id
_entity_poly.type
_entity_poly.pdbx_seq_one_letter_code
_entity_poly.pdbx_strand_id
1 'polypeptide(L)'
;MLQIYCKNNNSTREFPEGSSLLDIYNGFNLVMPYGPVSAKVNNKVESLDFRVYYNKDIEFLDITSSSGMRTYVRSLFFVLVKAVEELYPQGNISLEHPISKGYFCKLHIDRTIGLDDVQRIKQKMQEIIAADIPYTRTESHTEEVVRLFEKQGMMDKARLLDTYGQLYSYYYQLGDTVDCYYSSLVPSTGYIRLFDIVKYYDGLLLRIPSRENPTKLEEVVKQEKMLEVFQEYHRWNQILGISTVGDLNVACNEGHATDLINVSEALQEKKIAQIADEITHRDQDGKRVKLVLISGPSSSGKTTFSKRLSIQLMTNGLKPYPISLDDYFVNRNDTPLDENGKHDFESLYAVDLPFFEEQLSTLLNGGEVELPRYNFTTGKREMSGKKLRIDEHMILIIEGIHALNPALTPHIPNENKYKVYVSALTTILLDNHNYIPTTDNRLLRRIIRDYKYRNYSAEETIARWPSVREGEEKWIFPYQENADAMFNSALLFELAVLKDYVEPVLRKVPNRCPEYSEAHRLLRFLNYFVSVQDKELPPTSLLREFLGGSSFQY
;
A
#
# COMPACT_ATOMS: atom_id res chain seq x y z
N MET A 1 -40.04 4.70 -15.22
CA MET A 1 -39.72 3.95 -13.99
C MET A 1 -38.51 3.09 -14.29
N LEU A 2 -37.47 3.20 -13.46
CA LEU A 2 -36.24 2.42 -13.54
C LEU A 2 -36.42 1.12 -12.76
N GLN A 3 -35.99 -0.01 -13.34
CA GLN A 3 -35.91 -1.27 -12.61
C GLN A 3 -34.52 -1.39 -11.97
N ILE A 4 -34.50 -1.40 -10.64
CA ILE A 4 -33.28 -1.52 -9.85
C ILE A 4 -33.25 -2.88 -9.19
N TYR A 5 -32.17 -3.63 -9.43
CA TYR A 5 -31.90 -4.89 -8.75
C TYR A 5 -30.97 -4.64 -7.55
N CYS A 6 -31.42 -4.92 -6.33
CA CYS A 6 -30.64 -4.80 -5.11
C CYS A 6 -29.99 -6.14 -4.74
N LYS A 7 -28.66 -6.19 -4.80
CA LYS A 7 -27.87 -7.39 -4.48
C LYS A 7 -27.92 -7.75 -2.99
N ASN A 8 -28.11 -6.78 -2.10
CA ASN A 8 -28.14 -7.03 -0.64
C ASN A 8 -29.30 -7.92 -0.20
N ASN A 9 -30.42 -7.92 -0.94
CA ASN A 9 -31.59 -8.74 -0.63
C ASN A 9 -32.14 -9.53 -1.84
N ASN A 10 -31.40 -9.54 -2.96
CA ASN A 10 -31.76 -10.22 -4.21
C ASN A 10 -33.16 -9.86 -4.74
N SER A 11 -33.57 -8.59 -4.63
CA SER A 11 -34.90 -8.14 -5.07
C SER A 11 -34.85 -6.98 -6.07
N THR A 12 -35.85 -6.91 -6.95
CA THR A 12 -36.02 -5.81 -7.92
C THR A 12 -37.17 -4.92 -7.50
N ARG A 13 -36.97 -3.59 -7.56
CA ARG A 13 -38.03 -2.59 -7.33
C ARG A 13 -37.96 -1.49 -8.38
N GLU A 14 -39.07 -0.79 -8.56
CA GLU A 14 -39.16 0.34 -9.48
C GLU A 14 -38.97 1.67 -8.77
N PHE A 15 -38.22 2.57 -9.40
CA PHE A 15 -37.94 3.91 -8.89
C PHE A 15 -38.12 4.98 -9.98
N PRO A 16 -38.46 6.22 -9.62
CA PRO A 16 -38.43 7.35 -10.55
C PRO A 16 -37.03 7.54 -11.18
N GLU A 17 -36.99 8.01 -12.42
CA GLU A 17 -35.73 8.40 -13.05
C GLU A 17 -35.09 9.58 -12.29
N GLY A 18 -33.77 9.54 -12.11
CA GLY A 18 -33.04 10.54 -11.34
C GLY A 18 -33.04 10.31 -9.82
N SER A 19 -33.63 9.22 -9.32
CA SER A 19 -33.54 8.85 -7.90
C SER A 19 -32.08 8.70 -7.47
N SER A 20 -31.74 9.21 -6.29
CA SER A 20 -30.41 9.01 -5.70
C SER A 20 -30.26 7.60 -5.13
N LEU A 21 -29.03 7.14 -4.90
CA LEU A 21 -28.80 5.88 -4.21
C LEU A 21 -29.36 5.89 -2.78
N LEU A 22 -29.40 7.05 -2.12
CA LEU A 22 -30.04 7.21 -0.81
C LEU A 22 -31.57 7.02 -0.87
N ASP A 23 -32.23 7.59 -1.88
CA ASP A 23 -33.68 7.35 -2.11
C ASP A 23 -33.96 5.87 -2.37
N ILE A 24 -33.11 5.25 -3.19
CA ILE A 24 -33.19 3.83 -3.54
C ILE A 24 -33.00 2.96 -2.29
N TYR A 25 -31.99 3.27 -1.45
CA TYR A 25 -31.75 2.58 -0.18
C TYR A 25 -32.98 2.58 0.72
N ASN A 26 -33.56 3.77 0.93
CA ASN A 26 -34.77 3.95 1.74
C ASN A 26 -35.95 3.17 1.16
N GLY A 27 -36.06 3.09 -0.17
CA GLY A 27 -37.11 2.32 -0.82
C GLY A 27 -36.95 0.80 -0.76
N PHE A 28 -35.78 0.25 -0.40
CA PHE A 28 -35.59 -1.19 -0.21
C PHE A 28 -35.80 -1.67 1.24
N ASN A 29 -35.84 -0.77 2.22
CA ASN A 29 -35.96 -1.08 3.65
C ASN A 29 -34.93 -2.12 4.12
N LEU A 30 -33.66 -1.95 3.74
CA LEU A 30 -32.59 -2.86 4.13
C LEU A 30 -32.26 -2.74 5.61
N VAL A 31 -31.88 -3.86 6.23
CA VAL A 31 -31.35 -3.88 7.59
C VAL A 31 -29.82 -3.88 7.51
N MET A 32 -29.20 -2.72 7.73
CA MET A 32 -27.75 -2.55 7.79
C MET A 32 -27.37 -1.94 9.14
N PRO A 33 -26.76 -2.69 10.08
CA PRO A 33 -26.48 -2.20 11.44
C PRO A 33 -25.70 -0.89 11.50
N TYR A 34 -24.79 -0.68 10.55
CA TYR A 34 -23.95 0.52 10.46
C TYR A 34 -24.48 1.55 9.44
N GLY A 35 -25.56 1.23 8.74
CA GLY A 35 -26.10 2.03 7.63
C GLY A 35 -25.19 2.02 6.39
N PRO A 36 -25.71 2.51 5.25
CA PRO A 36 -24.93 2.61 4.03
C PRO A 36 -23.97 3.79 4.13
N VAL A 37 -22.75 3.63 3.65
CA VAL A 37 -21.78 4.73 3.48
C VAL A 37 -21.48 4.99 2.01
N SER A 38 -21.65 3.98 1.15
CA SER A 38 -21.52 4.07 -0.31
C SER A 38 -22.27 2.90 -0.95
N ALA A 39 -22.26 2.81 -2.28
CA ALA A 39 -22.83 1.67 -2.98
C ALA A 39 -22.05 1.34 -4.27
N LYS A 40 -22.06 0.07 -4.68
CA LYS A 40 -21.63 -0.32 -6.02
C LYS A 40 -22.79 -0.25 -6.98
N VAL A 41 -22.66 0.52 -8.06
CA VAL A 41 -23.58 0.62 -9.18
C VAL A 41 -22.95 -0.09 -10.38
N ASN A 42 -23.49 -1.23 -10.79
CA ASN A 42 -22.87 -2.12 -11.79
C ASN A 42 -21.37 -2.37 -11.48
N ASN A 43 -21.07 -2.72 -10.23
CA ASN A 43 -19.73 -2.94 -9.69
C ASN A 43 -18.81 -1.69 -9.60
N LYS A 44 -19.28 -0.47 -9.91
CA LYS A 44 -18.53 0.78 -9.67
C LYS A 44 -18.94 1.43 -8.36
N VAL A 45 -17.99 1.77 -7.49
CA VAL A 45 -18.30 2.45 -6.22
C VAL A 45 -18.69 3.91 -6.48
N GLU A 46 -19.88 4.28 -6.01
CA GLU A 46 -20.47 5.61 -6.12
C GLU A 46 -20.93 6.11 -4.73
N SER A 47 -21.05 7.43 -4.61
CA SER A 47 -21.55 8.11 -3.41
C SER A 47 -23.08 7.98 -3.32
N LEU A 48 -23.66 8.15 -2.12
CA LEU A 48 -25.10 7.92 -1.95
C LEU A 48 -26.00 8.98 -2.61
N ASP A 49 -25.45 10.14 -2.95
CA ASP A 49 -26.09 11.19 -3.75
C ASP A 49 -26.08 10.91 -5.26
N PHE A 50 -25.36 9.88 -5.72
CA PHE A 50 -25.31 9.49 -7.12
C PHE A 50 -26.72 9.21 -7.66
N ARG A 51 -27.06 9.83 -8.80
CA ARG A 51 -28.38 9.71 -9.43
C ARG A 51 -28.38 8.67 -10.53
N VAL A 52 -29.43 7.87 -10.56
CA VAL A 52 -29.57 6.79 -11.55
C VAL A 52 -30.59 7.17 -12.62
N TYR A 53 -30.24 6.94 -13.89
CA TYR A 53 -31.09 7.25 -15.06
C TYR A 53 -31.43 6.03 -15.93
N TYR A 54 -30.89 4.86 -15.60
CA TYR A 54 -31.09 3.61 -16.34
C TYR A 54 -31.20 2.45 -15.36
N ASN A 55 -31.64 1.27 -15.81
CA ASN A 55 -31.66 0.07 -14.97
C ASN A 55 -30.24 -0.26 -14.47
N LYS A 56 -30.13 -0.59 -13.18
CA LYS A 56 -28.86 -0.88 -12.51
C LYS A 56 -28.97 -2.03 -11.51
N ASP A 57 -27.83 -2.68 -11.34
CA ASP A 57 -27.55 -3.55 -10.21
C ASP A 57 -26.87 -2.71 -9.12
N ILE A 58 -27.42 -2.72 -7.92
CA ILE A 58 -26.94 -1.94 -6.78
C ILE A 58 -26.61 -2.85 -5.59
N GLU A 59 -25.42 -2.65 -5.02
CA GLU A 59 -24.98 -3.26 -3.76
C GLU A 59 -24.61 -2.15 -2.78
N PHE A 60 -25.41 -1.95 -1.74
CA PHE A 60 -25.11 -1.01 -0.66
C PHE A 60 -24.00 -1.54 0.22
N LEU A 61 -23.09 -0.65 0.59
CA LEU A 61 -21.89 -0.95 1.35
C LEU A 61 -21.91 -0.16 2.65
N ASP A 62 -21.62 -0.82 3.76
CA ASP A 62 -21.33 -0.16 5.03
C ASP A 62 -19.81 -0.07 5.26
N ILE A 63 -19.44 0.48 6.43
CA ILE A 63 -18.07 0.69 6.87
C ILE A 63 -17.25 -0.61 7.00
N THR A 64 -17.88 -1.79 7.10
CA THR A 64 -17.16 -3.07 7.20
C THR A 64 -16.57 -3.52 5.85
N SER A 65 -17.07 -2.97 4.73
CA SER A 65 -16.50 -3.21 3.42
C SER A 65 -15.23 -2.37 3.20
N SER A 66 -14.25 -2.88 2.45
CA SER A 66 -13.03 -2.13 2.10
C SER A 66 -13.31 -0.79 1.41
N SER A 67 -14.29 -0.76 0.50
CA SER A 67 -14.71 0.49 -0.16
C SER A 67 -15.42 1.44 0.80
N GLY A 68 -16.29 0.92 1.66
CA GLY A 68 -16.99 1.75 2.65
C GLY A 68 -16.06 2.35 3.68
N MET A 69 -15.08 1.60 4.19
CA MET A 69 -14.04 2.14 5.08
C MET A 69 -13.25 3.26 4.40
N ARG A 70 -12.87 3.11 3.12
CA ARG A 70 -12.18 4.19 2.39
C ARG A 70 -13.05 5.44 2.24
N THR A 71 -14.35 5.30 1.96
CA THR A 71 -15.30 6.42 1.91
C THR A 71 -15.39 7.12 3.27
N TYR A 72 -15.51 6.36 4.35
CA TYR A 72 -15.55 6.86 5.72
C TYR A 72 -14.29 7.66 6.08
N VAL A 73 -13.11 7.06 5.84
CA VAL A 73 -11.81 7.69 6.14
C VAL A 73 -11.58 8.96 5.35
N ARG A 74 -11.89 8.99 4.04
CA ARG A 74 -11.74 10.22 3.23
C ARG A 74 -12.67 11.33 3.70
N SER A 75 -13.87 10.98 4.14
CA SER A 75 -14.79 11.96 4.70
C SER A 75 -14.25 12.51 6.02
N LEU A 76 -13.70 11.64 6.89
CA LEU A 76 -13.03 12.05 8.12
C LEU A 76 -11.78 12.92 7.86
N PHE A 77 -11.03 12.65 6.80
CA PHE A 77 -9.92 13.52 6.36
C PHE A 77 -10.40 14.93 6.05
N PHE A 78 -11.53 15.08 5.36
CA PHE A 78 -12.05 16.41 5.05
C PHE A 78 -12.50 17.16 6.31
N VAL A 79 -13.08 16.46 7.28
CA VAL A 79 -13.37 17.04 8.62
C VAL A 79 -12.08 17.54 9.29
N LEU A 80 -11.00 16.76 9.23
CA LEU A 80 -9.71 17.14 9.80
C LEU A 80 -9.12 18.36 9.09
N VAL A 81 -9.14 18.39 7.75
CA VAL A 81 -8.68 19.54 6.95
C VAL A 81 -9.46 20.80 7.32
N LYS A 82 -10.80 20.73 7.36
CA LYS A 82 -11.65 21.84 7.79
C LYS A 82 -11.33 22.32 9.20
N ALA A 83 -11.15 21.39 10.14
CA ALA A 83 -10.79 21.72 11.52
C ALA A 83 -9.46 22.47 11.61
N VAL A 84 -8.46 22.06 10.82
CA VAL A 84 -7.15 22.72 10.76
C VAL A 84 -7.26 24.10 10.11
N GLU A 85 -7.99 24.23 9.01
CA GLU A 85 -8.18 25.52 8.32
C GLU A 85 -8.84 26.57 9.24
N GLU A 86 -9.86 26.17 10.01
CA GLU A 86 -10.53 27.08 10.97
C GLU A 86 -9.63 27.48 12.16
N LEU A 87 -8.78 26.57 12.63
CA LEU A 87 -7.93 26.80 13.81
C LEU A 87 -6.59 27.48 13.47
N TYR A 88 -6.04 27.20 12.29
CA TYR A 88 -4.73 27.63 11.84
C TYR A 88 -4.80 28.19 10.41
N PRO A 89 -5.34 29.39 10.19
CA PRO A 89 -5.54 29.94 8.84
C PRO A 89 -4.26 30.17 8.01
N GLN A 90 -3.10 30.22 8.67
CA GLN A 90 -1.77 30.32 8.01
C GLN A 90 -1.04 28.98 7.97
N GLY A 91 -1.59 27.94 8.60
CA GLY A 91 -1.05 26.59 8.58
C GLY A 91 -1.75 25.72 7.55
N ASN A 92 -1.23 24.51 7.37
CA ASN A 92 -1.88 23.47 6.58
C ASN A 92 -1.57 22.09 7.16
N ILE A 93 -2.18 21.04 6.61
CA ILE A 93 -1.97 19.67 7.03
C ILE A 93 -1.70 18.77 5.83
N SER A 94 -0.69 17.92 5.94
CA SER A 94 -0.46 16.82 5.00
C SER A 94 -0.95 15.50 5.61
N LEU A 95 -1.74 14.74 4.85
CA LEU A 95 -2.25 13.43 5.20
C LEU A 95 -1.36 12.38 4.53
N GLU A 96 -0.38 11.86 5.25
CA GLU A 96 0.79 11.26 4.61
C GLU A 96 0.66 9.75 4.37
N HIS A 97 0.59 8.94 5.44
CA HIS A 97 0.68 7.49 5.28
C HIS A 97 -0.04 6.73 6.40
N PRO A 98 -0.55 5.51 6.12
CA PRO A 98 -1.09 4.65 7.15
C PRO A 98 0.03 4.14 8.06
N ILE A 99 -0.17 4.26 9.37
CA ILE A 99 0.75 3.74 10.40
C ILE A 99 -0.05 3.45 11.66
N SER A 100 0.38 2.47 12.47
CA SER A 100 -0.25 2.16 13.76
C SER A 100 -1.78 1.99 13.67
N LYS A 101 -2.27 1.33 12.60
CA LYS A 101 -3.72 1.15 12.32
C LYS A 101 -4.53 2.46 12.24
N GLY A 102 -3.86 3.56 11.94
CA GLY A 102 -4.42 4.88 11.67
C GLY A 102 -3.66 5.57 10.55
N TYR A 103 -3.68 6.91 10.53
CA TYR A 103 -2.99 7.72 9.55
C TYR A 103 -2.12 8.76 10.21
N PHE A 104 -0.84 8.81 9.83
CA PHE A 104 0.03 9.90 10.21
C PHE A 104 -0.36 11.16 9.43
N CYS A 105 -0.52 12.26 10.15
CA CYS A 105 -0.79 13.56 9.56
C CYS A 105 0.21 14.59 10.11
N LYS A 106 0.80 15.36 9.19
CA LYS A 106 1.80 16.36 9.50
C LYS A 106 1.15 17.74 9.48
N LEU A 107 1.06 18.37 10.65
CA LEU A 107 0.61 19.75 10.78
C LEU A 107 1.80 20.69 10.50
N HIS A 108 1.63 21.59 9.53
CA HIS A 108 2.60 22.59 9.15
C HIS A 108 2.16 23.94 9.68
N ILE A 109 2.78 24.38 10.78
CA ILE A 109 2.59 25.67 11.43
C ILE A 109 3.98 26.21 11.83
N ASP A 110 4.06 27.48 12.23
CA ASP A 110 5.33 28.16 12.57
C ASP A 110 6.08 27.62 13.81
N ARG A 111 5.59 26.53 14.40
CA ARG A 111 6.17 25.88 15.59
C ARG A 111 5.91 24.39 15.59
N THR A 112 6.54 23.66 16.51
CA THR A 112 6.25 22.24 16.71
C THR A 112 4.84 22.04 17.28
N ILE A 113 4.17 20.97 16.83
CA ILE A 113 2.87 20.54 17.34
C ILE A 113 2.94 20.11 18.82
N GLY A 114 2.05 20.69 19.62
CA GLY A 114 1.86 20.40 21.04
C GLY A 114 0.65 19.50 21.30
N LEU A 115 0.53 19.00 22.53
CA LEU A 115 -0.66 18.24 22.97
C LEU A 115 -1.93 19.11 22.92
N ASP A 116 -1.81 20.40 23.23
CA ASP A 116 -2.90 21.36 23.16
C ASP A 116 -3.46 21.53 21.73
N ASP A 117 -2.59 21.51 20.71
CA ASP A 117 -3.01 21.56 19.31
C ASP A 117 -3.87 20.37 18.94
N VAL A 118 -3.42 19.17 19.33
CA VAL A 118 -4.16 17.92 19.11
C VAL A 118 -5.51 17.97 19.83
N GLN A 119 -5.56 18.47 21.07
CA GLN A 119 -6.83 18.61 21.79
C GLN A 119 -7.79 19.59 21.11
N ARG A 120 -7.29 20.75 20.65
CA ARG A 120 -8.09 21.76 19.94
C ARG A 120 -8.63 21.23 18.62
N ILE A 121 -7.77 20.57 17.82
CA ILE A 121 -8.19 19.94 16.55
C ILE A 121 -9.28 18.90 16.82
N LYS A 122 -9.10 18.05 17.85
CA LYS A 122 -10.06 17.00 18.20
C LYS A 122 -11.43 17.59 18.54
N GLN A 123 -11.44 18.60 19.40
CA GLN A 123 -12.68 19.28 19.79
C GLN A 123 -13.36 19.91 18.57
N LYS A 124 -12.60 20.60 17.71
CA LYS A 124 -13.13 21.21 16.50
C LYS A 124 -13.72 20.17 15.53
N MET A 125 -13.06 19.04 15.33
CA MET A 125 -13.60 17.94 14.52
C MET A 125 -14.92 17.41 15.09
N GLN A 126 -15.03 17.28 16.42
CA GLN A 126 -16.28 16.87 17.08
C GLN A 126 -17.41 17.89 16.87
N GLU A 127 -17.11 19.19 16.93
CA GLU A 127 -18.07 20.27 16.64
C GLU A 127 -18.57 20.18 15.18
N ILE A 128 -17.67 20.00 14.21
CA ILE A 128 -18.01 19.85 12.78
C ILE A 128 -18.88 18.61 12.53
N ILE A 129 -18.59 17.50 13.21
CA ILE A 129 -19.38 16.25 13.09
C ILE A 129 -20.76 16.42 13.72
N ALA A 130 -20.84 17.05 14.90
CA ALA A 130 -22.12 17.30 15.57
C ALA A 130 -23.03 18.25 14.78
N ALA A 131 -22.46 19.12 13.95
CA ALA A 131 -23.21 20.02 13.07
C ALA A 131 -23.84 19.34 11.84
N ASP A 132 -23.49 18.07 11.55
CA ASP A 132 -24.02 17.27 10.43
C ASP A 132 -23.98 18.00 9.07
N ILE A 133 -22.85 18.63 8.77
CA ILE A 133 -22.65 19.46 7.58
C ILE A 133 -22.64 18.56 6.33
N PRO A 134 -23.39 18.87 5.27
CA PRO A 134 -23.40 18.08 4.04
C PRO A 134 -22.10 18.24 3.24
N TYR A 135 -21.64 17.16 2.62
CA TYR A 135 -20.60 17.22 1.59
C TYR A 135 -21.25 17.46 0.23
N THR A 136 -20.94 18.59 -0.41
CA THR A 136 -21.51 18.93 -1.73
C THR A 136 -20.47 18.75 -2.81
N ARG A 137 -20.77 17.94 -3.84
CA ARG A 137 -19.90 17.73 -4.99
C ARG A 137 -20.29 18.65 -6.14
N THR A 138 -19.30 19.32 -6.74
CA THR A 138 -19.49 20.17 -7.93
C THR A 138 -18.59 19.71 -9.06
N GLU A 139 -19.16 19.58 -10.25
CA GLU A 139 -18.44 19.37 -11.50
C GLU A 139 -18.21 20.73 -12.17
N SER A 140 -17.00 21.00 -12.63
CA SER A 140 -16.67 22.25 -13.35
C SER A 140 -15.55 22.00 -14.34
N HIS A 141 -15.31 22.96 -15.23
CA HIS A 141 -14.17 22.89 -16.14
C HIS A 141 -12.89 22.79 -15.33
N THR A 142 -11.99 21.89 -15.72
CA THR A 142 -10.75 21.64 -14.96
C THR A 142 -9.94 22.92 -14.76
N GLU A 143 -9.85 23.78 -15.78
CA GLU A 143 -9.18 25.08 -15.68
C GLU A 143 -9.78 26.00 -14.58
N GLU A 144 -11.09 25.96 -14.37
CA GLU A 144 -11.76 26.74 -13.34
C GLU A 144 -11.47 26.18 -11.95
N VAL A 145 -11.44 24.86 -11.82
CA VAL A 145 -11.08 24.17 -10.57
C VAL A 145 -9.61 24.42 -10.21
N VAL A 146 -8.70 24.41 -11.19
CA VAL A 146 -7.29 24.77 -11.01
C VAL A 146 -7.18 26.19 -10.47
N ARG A 147 -7.82 27.18 -11.11
CA ARG A 147 -7.82 28.58 -10.65
C ARG A 147 -8.42 28.75 -9.26
N LEU A 148 -9.42 27.94 -8.90
CA LEU A 148 -10.01 27.94 -7.55
C LEU A 148 -8.97 27.54 -6.50
N PHE A 149 -8.26 26.43 -6.72
CA PHE A 149 -7.23 25.96 -5.79
C PHE A 149 -6.00 26.87 -5.74
N GLU A 150 -5.59 27.46 -6.86
CA GLU A 150 -4.51 28.47 -6.89
C GLU A 150 -4.85 29.68 -6.02
N LYS A 151 -6.08 30.20 -6.11
CA LYS A 151 -6.54 31.33 -5.29
C LYS A 151 -6.57 31.01 -3.79
N GLN A 152 -6.78 29.74 -3.45
CA GLN A 152 -6.75 29.25 -2.06
C GLN A 152 -5.34 28.81 -1.61
N GLY A 153 -4.31 28.95 -2.47
CA GLY A 153 -2.94 28.55 -2.16
C GLY A 153 -2.69 27.03 -2.17
N MET A 154 -3.65 26.22 -2.64
CA MET A 154 -3.56 24.76 -2.73
C MET A 154 -2.86 24.33 -4.03
N MET A 155 -1.58 24.73 -4.18
CA MET A 155 -0.83 24.56 -5.42
C MET A 155 -0.55 23.10 -5.80
N ASP A 156 -0.49 22.19 -4.81
CA ASP A 156 -0.37 20.75 -5.01
C ASP A 156 -1.54 20.19 -5.83
N LYS A 157 -2.77 20.56 -5.48
CA LYS A 157 -3.98 20.14 -6.19
C LYS A 157 -4.09 20.81 -7.56
N ALA A 158 -3.74 22.09 -7.63
CA ALA A 158 -3.72 22.83 -8.89
C ALA A 158 -2.81 22.14 -9.93
N ARG A 159 -1.56 21.83 -9.57
CA ARG A 159 -0.62 21.12 -10.47
C ARG A 159 -1.10 19.73 -10.84
N LEU A 160 -1.66 18.99 -9.88
CA LEU A 160 -2.21 17.66 -10.14
C LEU A 160 -3.34 17.72 -11.19
N LEU A 161 -4.28 18.64 -11.04
CA LEU A 161 -5.44 18.75 -11.94
C LEU A 161 -5.07 19.36 -13.30
N ASP A 162 -4.13 20.30 -13.33
CA ASP A 162 -3.61 20.87 -14.58
C ASP A 162 -2.95 19.78 -15.45
N THR A 163 -2.22 18.87 -14.82
CA THR A 163 -1.59 17.72 -15.50
C THR A 163 -2.50 16.50 -15.70
N TYR A 164 -3.75 16.55 -15.20
CA TYR A 164 -4.70 15.41 -15.25
C TYR A 164 -5.25 15.15 -16.65
N GLY A 165 -5.27 16.18 -17.52
CA GLY A 165 -5.71 16.06 -18.92
C GLY A 165 -7.20 15.78 -19.13
N GLN A 166 -8.05 16.02 -18.12
CA GLN A 166 -9.52 15.90 -18.26
C GLN A 166 -10.18 17.26 -18.47
N LEU A 167 -11.25 17.31 -19.27
CA LEU A 167 -12.00 18.55 -19.53
C LEU A 167 -12.78 19.05 -18.30
N TYR A 168 -13.27 18.12 -17.49
CA TYR A 168 -14.01 18.39 -16.27
C TYR A 168 -13.35 17.70 -15.08
N SER A 169 -13.40 18.37 -13.94
CA SER A 169 -12.94 17.87 -12.66
C SER A 169 -14.02 18.11 -11.60
N TYR A 170 -13.96 17.33 -10.52
CA TYR A 170 -14.85 17.47 -9.38
C TYR A 170 -14.10 18.07 -8.20
N TYR A 171 -14.76 18.96 -7.47
CA TYR A 171 -14.35 19.39 -6.13
C TYR A 171 -15.52 19.21 -5.16
N TYR A 172 -15.21 19.20 -3.88
CA TYR A 172 -16.17 19.07 -2.79
C TYR A 172 -16.13 20.30 -1.91
N GLN A 173 -17.28 20.63 -1.33
CA GLN A 173 -17.43 21.67 -0.34
C GLN A 173 -17.95 21.08 0.97
N LEU A 174 -17.36 21.52 2.07
CA LEU A 174 -17.80 21.24 3.44
C LEU A 174 -17.99 22.57 4.15
N GLY A 175 -19.18 23.15 4.00
CA GLY A 175 -19.40 24.56 4.35
C GLY A 175 -18.63 25.47 3.40
N ASP A 176 -17.72 26.27 3.95
CA ASP A 176 -16.83 27.20 3.26
C ASP A 176 -15.50 26.58 2.80
N THR A 177 -15.12 25.43 3.38
CA THR A 177 -13.90 24.70 3.04
C THR A 177 -14.08 23.92 1.73
N VAL A 178 -13.10 24.02 0.82
CA VAL A 178 -13.10 23.34 -0.48
C VAL A 178 -11.94 22.35 -0.58
N ASP A 179 -12.18 21.19 -1.18
CA ASP A 179 -11.13 20.17 -1.40
C ASP A 179 -11.46 19.28 -2.61
N CYS A 180 -10.52 18.43 -3.03
CA CYS A 180 -10.71 17.44 -4.08
C CYS A 180 -10.44 16.03 -3.55
N TYR A 181 -11.34 15.09 -3.87
CA TYR A 181 -11.17 13.68 -3.57
C TYR A 181 -11.51 12.85 -4.81
N TYR A 182 -10.66 11.88 -5.14
CA TYR A 182 -10.83 11.07 -6.36
C TYR A 182 -11.86 9.93 -6.22
N SER A 183 -12.58 9.87 -5.10
CA SER A 183 -13.56 8.83 -4.77
C SER A 183 -14.71 9.41 -3.93
N SER A 184 -15.68 8.57 -3.61
CA SER A 184 -16.89 8.97 -2.88
C SER A 184 -16.61 9.44 -1.46
N LEU A 185 -17.43 10.38 -1.01
CA LEU A 185 -17.58 10.77 0.40
C LEU A 185 -18.94 10.29 0.91
N VAL A 186 -19.11 10.27 2.23
CA VAL A 186 -20.42 10.07 2.87
C VAL A 186 -21.31 11.32 2.65
N PRO A 187 -22.64 11.24 2.80
CA PRO A 187 -23.53 12.38 2.56
C PRO A 187 -23.28 13.61 3.44
N SER A 188 -22.97 13.40 4.72
CA SER A 188 -22.78 14.47 5.70
C SER A 188 -21.84 14.05 6.84
N THR A 189 -21.31 15.02 7.59
CA THR A 189 -20.36 14.75 8.68
C THR A 189 -20.95 13.88 9.79
N GLY A 190 -22.28 13.85 9.96
CA GLY A 190 -22.95 12.99 10.95
C GLY A 190 -22.85 11.48 10.67
N TYR A 191 -22.39 11.08 9.48
CA TYR A 191 -22.06 9.67 9.20
C TYR A 191 -20.78 9.22 9.92
N ILE A 192 -19.94 10.16 10.39
CA ILE A 192 -18.72 9.86 11.15
C ILE A 192 -19.10 9.59 12.61
N ARG A 193 -19.07 8.31 13.01
CA ARG A 193 -19.52 7.88 14.35
C ARG A 193 -18.40 7.72 15.37
N LEU A 194 -17.21 7.36 14.91
CA LEU A 194 -16.07 7.04 15.77
C LEU A 194 -14.76 7.48 15.11
N PHE A 195 -13.97 8.26 15.83
CA PHE A 195 -12.60 8.60 15.49
C PHE A 195 -11.87 9.03 16.76
N ASP A 196 -10.55 9.12 16.68
CA ASP A 196 -9.75 9.82 17.69
C ASP A 196 -8.51 10.42 17.02
N ILE A 197 -7.88 11.39 17.68
CA ILE A 197 -6.57 11.87 17.28
C ILE A 197 -5.67 11.94 18.51
N VAL A 198 -4.42 11.52 18.33
CA VAL A 198 -3.40 11.56 19.39
C VAL A 198 -2.13 12.17 18.85
N LYS A 199 -1.34 12.80 19.73
CA LYS A 199 0.00 13.26 19.36
C LYS A 199 0.85 12.04 19.00
N TYR A 200 1.54 12.12 17.87
CA TYR A 200 2.39 11.04 17.39
C TYR A 200 3.68 11.64 16.83
N TYR A 201 4.76 11.53 17.60
CA TYR A 201 6.07 12.16 17.32
C TYR A 201 5.94 13.66 17.03
N ASP A 202 6.33 14.08 15.83
CA ASP A 202 6.33 15.45 15.32
C ASP A 202 5.07 15.79 14.50
N GLY A 203 4.05 14.93 14.56
CA GLY A 203 2.74 15.09 13.94
C GLY A 203 1.61 14.58 14.84
N LEU A 204 0.53 14.13 14.21
CA LEU A 204 -0.60 13.50 14.88
C LEU A 204 -0.99 12.18 14.18
N LEU A 205 -1.57 11.27 14.95
CA LEU A 205 -2.13 10.02 14.44
C LEU A 205 -3.65 10.12 14.44
N LEU A 206 -4.26 10.10 13.26
CA LEU A 206 -5.69 9.96 13.08
C LEU A 206 -6.08 8.49 13.22
N ARG A 207 -6.83 8.19 14.28
CA ARG A 207 -7.29 6.84 14.63
C ARG A 207 -8.68 6.62 14.05
N ILE A 208 -8.86 5.47 13.42
CA ILE A 208 -10.08 5.06 12.74
C ILE A 208 -10.69 3.81 13.40
N PRO A 209 -11.98 3.54 13.21
CA PRO A 209 -12.61 2.32 13.71
C PRO A 209 -12.03 1.08 13.03
N SER A 210 -12.05 -0.04 13.75
CA SER A 210 -11.73 -1.35 13.18
C SER A 210 -12.74 -1.73 12.09
N ARG A 211 -12.27 -2.31 10.99
CA ARG A 211 -13.16 -2.79 9.93
C ARG A 211 -14.01 -3.98 10.39
N GLU A 212 -13.44 -4.84 11.23
CA GLU A 212 -14.13 -6.01 11.81
C GLU A 212 -15.09 -5.62 12.92
N ASN A 213 -14.73 -4.60 13.71
CA ASN A 213 -15.59 -4.05 14.75
C ASN A 213 -15.67 -2.51 14.68
N PRO A 214 -16.58 -1.96 13.85
CA PRO A 214 -16.70 -0.52 13.62
C PRO A 214 -17.04 0.33 14.86
N THR A 215 -17.39 -0.31 15.98
CA THR A 215 -17.68 0.37 17.25
C THR A 215 -16.45 0.58 18.14
N LYS A 216 -15.28 0.08 17.73
CA LYS A 216 -14.04 0.17 18.50
C LYS A 216 -12.91 0.76 17.68
N LEU A 217 -12.08 1.56 18.34
CA LEU A 217 -10.80 2.00 17.81
C LEU A 217 -9.76 0.91 18.06
N GLU A 218 -8.88 0.73 17.08
CA GLU A 218 -7.72 -0.14 17.24
C GLU A 218 -6.70 0.46 18.24
N GLU A 219 -5.91 -0.42 18.85
CA GLU A 219 -4.82 -0.02 19.74
C GLU A 219 -3.68 0.60 18.95
N VAL A 220 -3.05 1.61 19.57
CA VAL A 220 -1.88 2.28 19.00
C VAL A 220 -0.66 1.38 19.19
N VAL A 221 -0.02 0.99 18.08
CA VAL A 221 1.18 0.17 18.05
C VAL A 221 2.35 1.07 17.66
N LYS A 222 3.40 1.10 18.49
CA LYS A 222 4.60 1.87 18.17
C LYS A 222 5.33 1.27 16.97
N GLN A 223 5.59 2.10 15.96
CA GLN A 223 6.25 1.71 14.71
C GLN A 223 7.34 2.74 14.38
N GLU A 224 8.38 2.78 15.21
CA GLU A 224 9.44 3.80 15.16
C GLU A 224 10.28 3.72 13.89
N LYS A 225 10.75 2.51 13.55
CA LYS A 225 11.61 2.33 12.37
C LYS A 225 10.84 2.62 11.08
N MET A 226 9.56 2.22 11.03
CA MET A 226 8.72 2.54 9.88
C MET A 226 8.54 4.05 9.71
N LEU A 227 8.27 4.78 10.80
CA LEU A 227 8.14 6.23 10.76
C LEU A 227 9.45 6.91 10.33
N GLU A 228 10.60 6.46 10.83
CA GLU A 228 11.91 6.98 10.44
C GLU A 228 12.15 6.82 8.94
N VAL A 229 11.79 5.68 8.35
CA VAL A 229 11.90 5.48 6.89
C VAL A 229 10.97 6.42 6.12
N PHE A 230 9.73 6.61 6.57
CA PHE A 230 8.84 7.58 5.93
C PHE A 230 9.39 9.00 6.00
N GLN A 231 9.89 9.44 7.16
CA GLN A 231 10.48 10.76 7.36
C GLN A 231 11.73 10.96 6.50
N GLU A 232 12.62 9.96 6.42
CA GLU A 232 13.80 9.99 5.57
C GLU A 232 13.41 10.24 4.09
N TYR A 233 12.43 9.49 3.58
CA TYR A 233 12.00 9.60 2.19
C TYR A 233 11.19 10.87 1.91
N HIS A 234 10.36 11.34 2.85
CA HIS A 234 9.68 12.63 2.70
C HIS A 234 10.68 13.78 2.63
N ARG A 235 11.75 13.74 3.44
CA ARG A 235 12.83 14.74 3.36
C ARG A 235 13.53 14.71 2.00
N TRP A 236 13.81 13.53 1.46
CA TRP A 236 14.40 13.44 0.11
C TRP A 236 13.46 13.98 -0.97
N ASN A 237 12.17 13.63 -0.92
CA ASN A 237 11.15 14.17 -1.82
C ASN A 237 11.11 15.70 -1.79
N GLN A 238 11.17 16.30 -0.59
CA GLN A 238 11.25 17.76 -0.43
C GLN A 238 12.54 18.35 -1.02
N ILE A 239 13.69 17.72 -0.81
CA ILE A 239 14.99 18.16 -1.38
C ILE A 239 14.95 18.12 -2.90
N LEU A 240 14.30 17.12 -3.49
CA LEU A 240 14.13 16.99 -4.94
C LEU A 240 13.05 17.93 -5.50
N GLY A 241 12.26 18.56 -4.64
CA GLY A 241 11.11 19.38 -5.05
C GLY A 241 9.94 18.57 -5.60
N ILE A 242 9.90 17.25 -5.36
CA ILE A 242 8.87 16.33 -5.84
C ILE A 242 8.21 15.63 -4.65
N SER A 243 7.17 16.25 -4.10
CA SER A 243 6.43 15.70 -2.96
C SER A 243 5.07 15.13 -3.38
N THR A 244 4.54 15.58 -4.52
CA THR A 244 3.23 15.19 -5.02
C THR A 244 3.28 14.70 -6.47
N VAL A 245 2.23 13.98 -6.89
CA VAL A 245 2.09 13.52 -8.28
C VAL A 245 2.02 14.71 -9.26
N GLY A 246 1.44 15.83 -8.86
CA GLY A 246 1.46 17.06 -9.66
C GLY A 246 2.90 17.53 -9.95
N ASP A 247 3.77 17.51 -8.94
CA ASP A 247 5.19 17.86 -9.10
C ASP A 247 5.91 16.90 -10.05
N LEU A 248 5.68 15.59 -9.85
CA LEU A 248 6.25 14.54 -10.69
C LEU A 248 5.83 14.72 -12.14
N ASN A 249 4.54 14.96 -12.38
CA ASN A 249 3.99 15.13 -13.73
C ASN A 249 4.60 16.33 -14.44
N VAL A 250 4.72 17.48 -13.75
CA VAL A 250 5.37 18.68 -14.29
C VAL A 250 6.82 18.37 -14.66
N ALA A 251 7.60 17.80 -13.74
CA ALA A 251 8.99 17.45 -13.99
C ALA A 251 9.16 16.47 -15.17
N CYS A 252 8.28 15.46 -15.28
CA CYS A 252 8.28 14.52 -16.40
C CYS A 252 7.96 15.20 -17.73
N ASN A 253 6.95 16.08 -17.77
CA ASN A 253 6.57 16.82 -18.97
C ASN A 253 7.66 17.81 -19.42
N GLU A 254 8.45 18.34 -18.48
CA GLU A 254 9.61 19.19 -18.75
C GLU A 254 10.87 18.39 -19.17
N GLY A 255 10.80 17.06 -19.20
CA GLY A 255 11.88 16.18 -19.66
C GLY A 255 12.86 15.74 -18.56
N HIS A 256 12.54 15.96 -17.29
CA HIS A 256 13.40 15.60 -16.14
C HIS A 256 13.18 14.17 -15.62
N ALA A 257 12.42 13.32 -16.34
CA ALA A 257 12.14 11.95 -15.92
C ALA A 257 13.41 11.12 -15.72
N THR A 258 14.40 11.24 -16.61
CA THR A 258 15.67 10.49 -16.54
C THR A 258 16.48 10.86 -15.29
N ASP A 259 16.52 12.14 -14.92
CA ASP A 259 17.23 12.59 -13.72
C ASP A 259 16.58 12.04 -12.45
N LEU A 260 15.24 12.05 -12.39
CA LEU A 260 14.49 11.46 -11.28
C LEU A 260 14.74 9.96 -11.16
N ILE A 261 14.83 9.24 -12.29
CA ILE A 261 15.19 7.82 -12.33
C ILE A 261 16.58 7.61 -11.72
N ASN A 262 17.59 8.32 -12.25
CA ASN A 262 18.98 8.18 -11.82
C ASN A 262 19.17 8.46 -10.33
N VAL A 263 18.56 9.53 -9.82
CA VAL A 263 18.68 9.91 -8.40
C VAL A 263 17.98 8.89 -7.50
N SER A 264 16.77 8.45 -7.84
CA SER A 264 16.02 7.49 -7.02
C SER A 264 16.73 6.13 -6.97
N GLU A 265 17.28 5.66 -8.09
CA GLU A 265 18.06 4.42 -8.15
C GLU A 265 19.38 4.52 -7.35
N ALA A 266 20.06 5.67 -7.45
CA ALA A 266 21.29 5.93 -6.67
C ALA A 266 21.02 5.98 -5.17
N LEU A 267 19.90 6.58 -4.73
CA LEU A 267 19.51 6.58 -3.32
C LEU A 267 19.24 5.17 -2.79
N GLN A 268 18.54 4.32 -3.56
CA GLN A 268 18.36 2.92 -3.18
C GLN A 268 19.68 2.17 -3.11
N GLU A 269 20.57 2.33 -4.11
CA GLU A 269 21.87 1.66 -4.12
C GLU A 269 22.73 2.07 -2.92
N LYS A 270 22.73 3.37 -2.58
CA LYS A 270 23.41 3.89 -1.40
C LYS A 270 22.91 3.23 -0.11
N LYS A 271 21.59 3.06 0.04
CA LYS A 271 21.02 2.40 1.21
C LYS A 271 21.38 0.92 1.28
N ILE A 272 21.42 0.22 0.14
CA ILE A 272 21.84 -1.19 0.08
C ILE A 272 23.31 -1.34 0.48
N ALA A 273 24.19 -0.46 -0.01
CA ALA A 273 25.60 -0.44 0.38
C ALA A 273 25.77 -0.17 1.89
N GLN A 274 25.03 0.79 2.45
CA GLN A 274 25.03 1.05 3.89
C GLN A 274 24.60 -0.18 4.71
N ILE A 275 23.55 -0.89 4.29
CA ILE A 275 23.11 -2.13 4.95
C ILE A 275 24.19 -3.22 4.84
N ALA A 276 24.87 -3.33 3.70
CA ALA A 276 25.98 -4.27 3.54
C ALA A 276 27.16 -3.94 4.47
N ASP A 277 27.50 -2.66 4.62
CA ASP A 277 28.54 -2.20 5.55
C ASP A 277 28.16 -2.49 7.00
N GLU A 278 26.91 -2.22 7.39
CA GLU A 278 26.37 -2.55 8.71
C GLU A 278 26.48 -4.06 9.00
N ILE A 279 26.12 -4.91 8.03
CA ILE A 279 26.24 -6.38 8.16
C ILE A 279 27.70 -6.79 8.34
N THR A 280 28.61 -6.27 7.51
CA THR A 280 30.02 -6.64 7.52
C THR A 280 30.71 -6.21 8.83
N HIS A 281 30.36 -5.04 9.37
CA HIS A 281 30.98 -4.51 10.57
C HIS A 281 30.32 -4.94 11.88
N ARG A 282 29.19 -5.66 11.81
CA ARG A 282 28.51 -6.16 13.00
C ARG A 282 29.25 -7.38 13.57
N ASP A 283 29.97 -7.12 14.65
CA ASP A 283 30.60 -8.13 15.49
C ASP A 283 30.07 -7.99 16.93
N GLN A 284 29.56 -9.08 17.49
CA GLN A 284 29.11 -9.15 18.88
C GLN A 284 29.86 -10.28 19.57
N ASP A 285 30.72 -9.94 20.54
CA ASP A 285 31.54 -10.90 21.30
C ASP A 285 32.41 -11.81 20.41
N GLY A 286 32.96 -11.27 19.31
CA GLY A 286 33.76 -12.02 18.35
C GLY A 286 32.96 -12.95 17.44
N LYS A 287 31.61 -12.84 17.45
CA LYS A 287 30.71 -13.55 16.55
C LYS A 287 30.20 -12.60 15.48
N ARG A 288 30.61 -12.87 14.24
CA ARG A 288 30.11 -12.22 13.03
C ARG A 288 28.71 -12.71 12.65
N VAL A 289 27.98 -11.87 11.92
CA VAL A 289 26.73 -12.26 11.25
C VAL A 289 27.00 -13.39 10.24
N LYS A 290 26.19 -14.45 10.32
CA LYS A 290 26.21 -15.59 9.38
C LYS A 290 24.93 -15.73 8.56
N LEU A 291 23.82 -15.17 9.05
CA LEU A 291 22.52 -15.22 8.38
C LEU A 291 21.96 -13.79 8.22
N VAL A 292 21.64 -13.42 6.98
CA VAL A 292 20.81 -12.25 6.67
C VAL A 292 19.41 -12.75 6.37
N LEU A 293 18.43 -12.33 7.15
CA LEU A 293 17.02 -12.71 7.01
C LEU A 293 16.27 -11.56 6.35
N ILE A 294 15.69 -11.77 5.17
CA ILE A 294 15.01 -10.74 4.38
C ILE A 294 13.52 -11.10 4.30
N SER A 295 12.69 -10.33 5.00
CA SER A 295 11.23 -10.46 4.94
C SER A 295 10.60 -9.18 4.39
N GLY A 296 9.34 -9.27 4.04
CA GLY A 296 8.63 -8.24 3.33
C GLY A 296 7.35 -8.81 2.71
N PRO A 297 6.26 -8.04 2.70
CA PRO A 297 4.97 -8.49 2.19
C PRO A 297 5.03 -8.79 0.67
N SER A 298 3.99 -9.38 0.07
CA SER A 298 4.04 -9.87 -1.33
C SER A 298 4.31 -8.77 -2.36
N SER A 299 5.25 -8.94 -3.31
CA SER A 299 5.65 -7.90 -4.29
C SER A 299 6.34 -6.67 -3.70
N SER A 300 6.98 -6.83 -2.54
CA SER A 300 7.89 -5.84 -1.94
C SER A 300 9.26 -5.77 -2.62
N GLY A 301 9.63 -6.71 -3.50
CA GLY A 301 10.94 -6.71 -4.17
C GLY A 301 12.09 -7.31 -3.37
N LYS A 302 11.79 -8.21 -2.41
CA LYS A 302 12.78 -8.97 -1.61
C LYS A 302 13.82 -9.67 -2.49
N THR A 303 13.37 -10.36 -3.53
CA THR A 303 14.22 -11.18 -4.38
C THR A 303 15.21 -10.32 -5.17
N THR A 304 14.82 -9.14 -5.64
CA THR A 304 15.78 -8.21 -6.27
C THR A 304 16.69 -7.56 -5.24
N PHE A 305 16.15 -7.15 -4.09
CA PHE A 305 16.95 -6.60 -2.99
C PHE A 305 18.03 -7.59 -2.51
N SER A 306 17.70 -8.87 -2.35
CA SER A 306 18.66 -9.90 -1.93
C SER A 306 19.80 -10.06 -2.93
N LYS A 307 19.52 -9.98 -4.23
CA LYS A 307 20.53 -10.05 -5.31
C LYS A 307 21.42 -8.81 -5.33
N ARG A 308 20.87 -7.60 -5.16
CA ARG A 308 21.65 -6.35 -5.05
C ARG A 308 22.51 -6.33 -3.79
N LEU A 309 21.94 -6.72 -2.64
CA LEU A 309 22.67 -6.85 -1.38
C LEU A 309 23.82 -7.86 -1.49
N SER A 310 23.61 -8.98 -2.21
CA SER A 310 24.68 -9.95 -2.47
C SER A 310 25.87 -9.31 -3.19
N ILE A 311 25.63 -8.42 -4.16
CA ILE A 311 26.72 -7.72 -4.85
C ILE A 311 27.50 -6.85 -3.86
N GLN A 312 26.81 -6.06 -3.03
CA GLN A 312 27.47 -5.18 -2.06
C GLN A 312 28.21 -5.96 -0.94
N LEU A 313 27.68 -7.12 -0.52
CA LEU A 313 28.40 -7.98 0.42
C LEU A 313 29.66 -8.60 -0.21
N MET A 314 29.64 -8.90 -1.52
CA MET A 314 30.83 -9.35 -2.25
C MET A 314 31.90 -8.26 -2.34
N THR A 315 31.52 -7.00 -2.54
CA THR A 315 32.47 -5.87 -2.51
C THR A 315 33.12 -5.70 -1.13
N ASN A 316 32.42 -6.13 -0.07
CA ASN A 316 32.92 -6.16 1.30
C ASN A 316 33.71 -7.43 1.65
N GLY A 317 34.03 -8.28 0.65
CA GLY A 317 34.86 -9.47 0.81
C GLY A 317 34.14 -10.70 1.38
N LEU A 318 32.82 -10.67 1.49
CA LEU A 318 32.00 -11.81 1.90
C LEU A 318 31.56 -12.65 0.70
N LYS A 319 31.21 -13.92 0.95
CA LYS A 319 30.62 -14.82 -0.07
C LYS A 319 29.13 -15.04 0.24
N PRO A 320 28.23 -14.15 -0.22
CA PRO A 320 26.80 -14.33 0.00
C PRO A 320 26.25 -15.50 -0.80
N TYR A 321 25.38 -16.29 -0.17
CA TYR A 321 24.63 -17.35 -0.83
C TYR A 321 23.12 -17.16 -0.55
N PRO A 322 22.33 -16.75 -1.56
CA PRO A 322 20.89 -16.57 -1.40
C PRO A 322 20.15 -17.91 -1.36
N ILE A 323 19.22 -18.04 -0.42
CA ILE A 323 18.30 -19.16 -0.24
C ILE A 323 16.88 -18.60 -0.20
N SER A 324 16.01 -19.08 -1.10
CA SER A 324 14.60 -18.72 -1.10
C SER A 324 13.81 -19.66 -0.18
N LEU A 325 13.03 -19.10 0.75
CA LEU A 325 12.11 -19.88 1.58
C LEU A 325 10.99 -20.52 0.76
N ASP A 326 10.67 -19.98 -0.41
CA ASP A 326 9.68 -20.56 -1.30
C ASP A 326 10.11 -21.97 -1.77
N ASP A 327 11.43 -22.24 -1.86
CA ASP A 327 11.95 -23.58 -2.20
C ASP A 327 11.71 -24.62 -1.09
N TYR A 328 11.37 -24.18 0.12
CA TYR A 328 11.10 -25.01 1.28
C TYR A 328 9.60 -25.22 1.52
N PHE A 329 8.72 -24.80 0.62
CA PHE A 329 7.29 -25.08 0.76
C PHE A 329 7.00 -26.60 0.82
N VAL A 330 5.98 -26.96 1.60
CA VAL A 330 5.34 -28.28 1.55
C VAL A 330 4.67 -28.47 0.18
N ASN A 331 4.34 -29.71 -0.20
CA ASN A 331 3.61 -29.90 -1.45
C ASN A 331 2.26 -29.18 -1.38
N ARG A 332 1.73 -28.75 -2.54
CA ARG A 332 0.47 -28.00 -2.62
C ARG A 332 -0.68 -28.68 -1.88
N ASN A 333 -0.76 -30.00 -1.93
CA ASN A 333 -1.81 -30.77 -1.27
C ASN A 333 -1.62 -30.84 0.27
N ASP A 334 -0.40 -30.62 0.75
CA ASP A 334 -0.02 -30.65 2.16
C ASP A 334 -0.09 -29.23 2.79
N THR A 335 -0.38 -28.21 1.98
CA THR A 335 -0.51 -26.82 2.46
C THR A 335 -1.68 -26.71 3.44
N PRO A 336 -1.49 -26.09 4.62
CA PRO A 336 -2.55 -25.91 5.61
C PRO A 336 -3.82 -25.32 5.02
N LEU A 337 -4.97 -25.67 5.59
CA LEU A 337 -6.25 -25.08 5.22
C LEU A 337 -6.58 -23.90 6.15
N ASP A 338 -7.20 -22.87 5.58
CA ASP A 338 -7.79 -21.75 6.30
C ASP A 338 -9.12 -22.15 6.97
N GLU A 339 -9.74 -21.21 7.68
CA GLU A 339 -11.04 -21.39 8.34
C GLU A 339 -12.19 -21.72 7.37
N ASN A 340 -12.02 -21.47 6.08
CA ASN A 340 -12.98 -21.74 5.02
C ASN A 340 -12.67 -23.04 4.25
N GLY A 341 -11.65 -23.81 4.68
CA GLY A 341 -11.23 -25.05 4.04
C GLY A 341 -10.46 -24.88 2.73
N LYS A 342 -9.97 -23.66 2.43
CA LYS A 342 -9.09 -23.39 1.27
C LYS A 342 -7.64 -23.40 1.71
N HIS A 343 -6.70 -23.68 0.80
CA HIS A 343 -5.28 -23.66 1.14
C HIS A 343 -4.80 -22.24 1.54
N ASP A 344 -4.23 -22.12 2.73
CA ASP A 344 -3.56 -20.92 3.26
C ASP A 344 -2.09 -20.92 2.85
N PHE A 345 -1.83 -20.42 1.65
CA PHE A 345 -0.46 -20.30 1.11
C PHE A 345 0.40 -19.26 1.82
N GLU A 346 -0.18 -18.39 2.63
CA GLU A 346 0.55 -17.37 3.39
C GLU A 346 0.81 -17.82 4.84
N SER A 347 0.43 -19.05 5.20
CA SER A 347 0.72 -19.66 6.50
C SER A 347 2.21 -19.92 6.66
N LEU A 348 2.75 -19.65 7.85
CA LEU A 348 4.11 -20.06 8.22
C LEU A 348 4.31 -21.57 7.98
N TYR A 349 3.28 -22.38 8.23
CA TYR A 349 3.31 -23.84 8.09
C TYR A 349 3.15 -24.32 6.64
N ALA A 350 3.01 -23.40 5.67
CA ALA A 350 3.21 -23.74 4.27
C ALA A 350 4.71 -23.98 3.97
N VAL A 351 5.62 -23.48 4.82
CA VAL A 351 7.04 -23.83 4.81
C VAL A 351 7.25 -25.10 5.64
N ASP A 352 8.02 -26.04 5.12
CA ASP A 352 8.45 -27.24 5.86
C ASP A 352 9.51 -26.87 6.90
N LEU A 353 9.06 -26.35 8.04
CA LEU A 353 9.92 -25.87 9.13
C LEU A 353 10.90 -26.95 9.62
N PRO A 354 10.49 -28.22 9.86
CA PRO A 354 11.43 -29.26 10.29
C PRO A 354 12.54 -29.48 9.27
N PHE A 355 12.22 -29.57 7.98
CA PHE A 355 13.22 -29.79 6.94
C PHE A 355 14.15 -28.59 6.77
N PHE A 356 13.61 -27.37 6.81
CA PHE A 356 14.40 -26.14 6.76
C PHE A 356 15.36 -26.03 7.94
N GLU A 357 14.88 -26.31 9.16
CA GLU A 357 15.69 -26.28 10.38
C GLU A 357 16.82 -27.32 10.35
N GLU A 358 16.51 -28.55 9.92
CA GLU A 358 17.50 -29.61 9.75
C GLU A 358 18.64 -29.15 8.82
N GLN A 359 18.29 -28.67 7.62
CA GLN A 359 19.29 -28.22 6.65
C GLN A 359 20.12 -27.03 7.17
N LEU A 360 19.47 -26.05 7.77
CA LEU A 360 20.15 -24.87 8.30
C LEU A 360 21.11 -25.24 9.44
N SER A 361 20.70 -26.14 10.33
CA SER A 361 21.56 -26.66 11.40
C SER A 361 22.75 -27.44 10.85
N THR A 362 22.55 -28.32 9.87
CA THR A 362 23.64 -29.04 9.19
C THR A 362 24.65 -28.08 8.57
N LEU A 363 24.17 -27.06 7.86
CA LEU A 363 25.02 -26.04 7.22
C LEU A 363 25.83 -25.24 8.25
N LEU A 364 25.21 -24.77 9.33
CA LEU A 364 25.87 -23.97 10.36
C LEU A 364 26.89 -24.78 11.19
N ASN A 365 26.72 -26.10 11.26
CA ASN A 365 27.67 -27.03 11.86
C ASN A 365 28.77 -27.50 10.88
N GLY A 366 28.83 -26.93 9.65
CA GLY A 366 29.88 -27.20 8.67
C GLY A 366 29.66 -28.44 7.79
N GLY A 367 28.46 -29.03 7.84
CA GLY A 367 28.02 -30.12 6.97
C GLY A 367 27.67 -29.66 5.56
N GLU A 368 27.36 -30.62 4.68
CA GLU A 368 26.90 -30.40 3.31
C GLU A 368 25.42 -30.81 3.21
N VAL A 369 24.61 -30.01 2.52
CA VAL A 369 23.21 -30.32 2.21
C VAL A 369 22.94 -30.21 0.71
N GLU A 370 21.96 -30.95 0.22
CA GLU A 370 21.38 -30.73 -1.11
C GLU A 370 20.18 -29.78 -0.99
N LEU A 371 20.24 -28.64 -1.69
CA LEU A 371 19.19 -27.63 -1.60
C LEU A 371 17.92 -28.10 -2.33
N PRO A 372 16.73 -27.82 -1.78
CA PRO A 372 15.48 -28.08 -2.48
C PRO A 372 15.25 -27.06 -3.60
N ARG A 373 14.25 -27.35 -4.42
CA ARG A 373 13.64 -26.43 -5.38
C ARG A 373 12.13 -26.66 -5.36
N TYR A 374 11.35 -25.59 -5.27
CA TYR A 374 9.90 -25.70 -5.39
C TYR A 374 9.45 -25.44 -6.83
N ASN A 375 8.65 -26.36 -7.36
CA ASN A 375 8.11 -26.23 -8.71
C ASN A 375 6.68 -25.70 -8.63
N PHE A 376 6.49 -24.40 -8.90
CA PHE A 376 5.17 -23.75 -8.85
C PHE A 376 4.16 -24.30 -9.86
N THR A 377 4.63 -24.93 -10.94
CA THR A 377 3.75 -25.54 -11.93
C THR A 377 3.17 -26.85 -11.40
N THR A 378 4.02 -27.74 -10.88
CA THR A 378 3.59 -29.05 -10.33
C THR A 378 3.08 -28.96 -8.89
N GLY A 379 3.43 -27.91 -8.17
CA GLY A 379 3.12 -27.72 -6.74
C GLY A 379 3.87 -28.69 -5.84
N LYS A 380 5.09 -29.11 -6.21
CA LYS A 380 5.89 -30.08 -5.44
C LYS A 380 7.29 -29.57 -5.18
N ARG A 381 7.83 -29.99 -4.04
CA ARG A 381 9.26 -29.82 -3.73
C ARG A 381 10.06 -30.93 -4.39
N GLU A 382 11.15 -30.54 -5.03
CA GLU A 382 12.11 -31.42 -5.71
C GLU A 382 13.51 -31.14 -5.13
N MET A 383 14.42 -32.10 -5.22
CA MET A 383 15.83 -31.83 -4.88
C MET A 383 16.52 -31.23 -6.10
N SER A 384 17.28 -30.17 -5.89
CA SER A 384 17.83 -29.38 -7.01
C SER A 384 19.08 -29.98 -7.65
N GLY A 385 19.70 -30.99 -7.04
CA GLY A 385 21.05 -31.47 -7.38
C GLY A 385 22.18 -30.54 -6.92
N LYS A 386 21.87 -29.36 -6.37
CA LYS A 386 22.87 -28.39 -5.91
C LYS A 386 23.24 -28.66 -4.46
N LYS A 387 24.52 -28.92 -4.23
CA LYS A 387 25.09 -29.12 -2.90
C LYS A 387 25.67 -27.81 -2.35
N LEU A 388 25.47 -27.57 -1.07
CA LEU A 388 25.96 -26.39 -0.36
C LEU A 388 26.69 -26.80 0.92
N ARG A 389 27.84 -26.18 1.17
CA ARG A 389 28.60 -26.25 2.41
C ARG A 389 29.13 -24.86 2.74
N ILE A 390 28.96 -24.42 3.99
CA ILE A 390 29.40 -23.10 4.44
C ILE A 390 30.91 -23.10 4.68
N ASP A 391 31.61 -22.10 4.13
CA ASP A 391 33.00 -21.78 4.46
C ASP A 391 33.12 -20.56 5.40
N GLU A 392 34.34 -20.24 5.86
CA GLU A 392 34.58 -19.16 6.83
C GLU A 392 34.16 -17.77 6.34
N HIS A 393 34.09 -17.53 5.03
CA HIS A 393 33.71 -16.22 4.46
C HIS A 393 32.26 -16.19 3.95
N MET A 394 31.58 -17.33 3.95
CA MET A 394 30.22 -17.43 3.47
C MET A 394 29.23 -16.80 4.45
N ILE A 395 28.20 -16.16 3.88
CA ILE A 395 27.05 -15.60 4.59
C ILE A 395 25.78 -16.04 3.87
N LEU A 396 24.82 -16.60 4.60
CA LEU A 396 23.55 -17.03 4.00
C LEU A 396 22.58 -15.86 3.95
N ILE A 397 21.94 -15.66 2.80
CA ILE A 397 20.86 -14.67 2.65
C ILE A 397 19.56 -15.43 2.47
N ILE A 398 18.73 -15.47 3.50
CA ILE A 398 17.47 -16.20 3.50
C ILE A 398 16.34 -15.22 3.25
N GLU A 399 15.69 -15.31 2.10
CA GLU A 399 14.61 -14.42 1.71
C GLU A 399 13.27 -15.15 1.64
N GLY A 400 12.22 -14.51 2.15
CA GLY A 400 10.86 -14.99 2.02
C GLY A 400 9.93 -14.29 3.00
N ILE A 401 8.62 -14.45 2.80
CA ILE A 401 7.63 -13.69 3.56
C ILE A 401 7.71 -13.93 5.07
N HIS A 402 8.22 -15.08 5.52
CA HIS A 402 8.36 -15.43 6.94
C HIS A 402 9.76 -15.26 7.53
N ALA A 403 10.74 -14.72 6.78
CA ALA A 403 12.14 -14.70 7.22
C ALA A 403 12.38 -14.02 8.59
N LEU A 404 11.52 -13.05 8.95
CA LEU A 404 11.60 -12.31 10.21
C LEU A 404 10.78 -12.94 11.35
N ASN A 405 9.99 -13.97 11.05
CA ASN A 405 9.20 -14.68 12.07
C ASN A 405 10.17 -15.46 12.99
N PRO A 406 10.17 -15.21 14.32
CA PRO A 406 11.06 -15.91 15.25
C PRO A 406 10.92 -17.44 15.20
N ALA A 407 9.73 -17.95 14.88
CA ALA A 407 9.45 -19.39 14.78
C ALA A 407 10.16 -20.06 13.58
N LEU A 408 10.68 -19.29 12.61
CA LEU A 408 11.45 -19.86 11.50
C LEU A 408 12.86 -20.28 11.93
N THR A 409 13.47 -19.57 12.89
CA THR A 409 14.87 -19.82 13.32
C THR A 409 15.01 -19.80 14.84
N PRO A 410 14.22 -20.60 15.59
CA PRO A 410 14.11 -20.49 17.05
C PRO A 410 15.41 -20.78 17.79
N HIS A 411 16.25 -21.68 17.25
CA HIS A 411 17.48 -22.14 17.89
C HIS A 411 18.75 -21.40 17.43
N ILE A 412 18.62 -20.47 16.49
CA ILE A 412 19.77 -19.69 16.00
C ILE A 412 19.94 -18.43 16.87
N PRO A 413 21.13 -18.20 17.47
CA PRO A 413 21.38 -17.02 18.29
C PRO A 413 21.20 -15.71 17.51
N ASN A 414 20.76 -14.64 18.19
CA ASN A 414 20.48 -13.36 17.55
C ASN A 414 21.74 -12.68 17.02
N GLU A 415 22.89 -12.86 17.68
CA GLU A 415 24.17 -12.31 17.24
C GLU A 415 24.62 -12.82 15.87
N ASN A 416 24.15 -14.01 15.45
CA ASN A 416 24.44 -14.58 14.14
C ASN A 416 23.50 -14.07 13.05
N LYS A 417 22.49 -13.26 13.39
CA LYS A 417 21.41 -12.81 12.51
C LYS A 417 21.51 -11.32 12.20
N TYR A 418 21.18 -10.96 10.97
CA TYR A 418 20.83 -9.61 10.57
C TYR A 418 19.47 -9.64 9.87
N LYS A 419 18.50 -8.88 10.36
CA LYS A 419 17.12 -8.89 9.86
C LYS A 419 16.85 -7.65 9.02
N VAL A 420 16.41 -7.84 7.79
CA VAL A 420 16.01 -6.75 6.91
C VAL A 420 14.54 -6.88 6.56
N TYR A 421 13.78 -5.81 6.77
CA TYR A 421 12.40 -5.70 6.31
C TYR A 421 12.35 -4.84 5.04
N VAL A 422 11.87 -5.44 3.95
CA VAL A 422 11.74 -4.81 2.63
C VAL A 422 10.27 -4.53 2.37
N SER A 423 9.92 -3.28 2.07
CA SER A 423 8.55 -2.91 1.74
C SER A 423 8.50 -1.76 0.73
N ALA A 424 7.45 -1.71 -0.09
CA ALA A 424 7.25 -0.65 -1.08
C ALA A 424 6.52 0.55 -0.43
N LEU A 425 7.18 1.22 0.51
CA LEU A 425 6.64 2.34 1.27
C LEU A 425 6.49 3.57 0.36
N THR A 426 5.31 3.72 -0.24
CA THR A 426 5.04 4.80 -1.19
C THR A 426 4.94 6.12 -0.43
N THR A 427 5.86 7.05 -0.69
CA THR A 427 5.98 8.32 0.05
C THR A 427 5.51 9.54 -0.73
N ILE A 428 5.44 9.46 -2.05
CA ILE A 428 4.82 10.50 -2.87
C ILE A 428 3.32 10.53 -2.59
N LEU A 429 2.77 11.73 -2.42
CA LEU A 429 1.34 11.94 -2.24
C LEU A 429 0.67 12.20 -3.59
N LEU A 430 -0.62 11.91 -3.71
CA LEU A 430 -1.37 12.40 -4.88
C LEU A 430 -1.46 13.92 -4.81
N ASP A 431 -1.86 14.41 -3.64
CA ASP A 431 -1.80 15.79 -3.17
C ASP A 431 -1.75 15.78 -1.62
N ASN A 432 -1.63 16.92 -0.96
CA ASN A 432 -1.46 16.99 0.50
C ASN A 432 -2.60 16.33 1.30
N HIS A 433 -3.79 16.16 0.74
CA HIS A 433 -4.94 15.57 1.43
C HIS A 433 -5.33 14.18 0.87
N ASN A 434 -4.57 13.68 -0.11
CA ASN A 434 -4.79 12.39 -0.74
C ASN A 434 -3.49 11.59 -0.79
N TYR A 435 -3.29 10.71 0.19
CA TYR A 435 -2.16 9.77 0.16
C TYR A 435 -2.35 8.67 -0.90
N ILE A 436 -1.24 8.05 -1.28
CA ILE A 436 -1.22 6.86 -2.13
C ILE A 436 -1.02 5.62 -1.25
N PRO A 437 -1.98 4.68 -1.20
CA PRO A 437 -1.81 3.48 -0.41
C PRO A 437 -0.64 2.62 -0.90
N THR A 438 0.32 2.33 -0.01
CA THR A 438 1.38 1.33 -0.25
C THR A 438 0.82 -0.01 -0.73
N THR A 439 -0.38 -0.39 -0.28
CA THR A 439 -1.07 -1.59 -0.74
C THR A 439 -1.45 -1.56 -2.22
N ASP A 440 -1.78 -0.38 -2.77
CA ASP A 440 -2.14 -0.25 -4.17
C ASP A 440 -0.91 -0.40 -5.06
N ASN A 441 0.20 0.24 -4.71
CA ASN A 441 1.47 0.07 -5.42
C ASN A 441 1.89 -1.42 -5.47
N ARG A 442 1.83 -2.11 -4.33
CA ARG A 442 2.13 -3.55 -4.24
C ARG A 442 1.17 -4.42 -5.06
N LEU A 443 -0.12 -4.08 -5.08
CA LEU A 443 -1.11 -4.79 -5.90
C LEU A 443 -0.82 -4.59 -7.40
N LEU A 444 -0.46 -3.38 -7.84
CA LEU A 444 -0.09 -3.10 -9.22
C LEU A 444 1.16 -3.88 -9.64
N ARG A 445 2.21 -3.89 -8.81
CA ARG A 445 3.39 -4.75 -8.99
C ARG A 445 3.01 -6.23 -9.10
N ARG A 446 2.11 -6.69 -8.22
CA ARG A 446 1.62 -8.07 -8.23
C ARG A 446 0.86 -8.44 -9.49
N ILE A 447 -0.05 -7.58 -9.96
CA ILE A 447 -0.83 -7.81 -11.18
C ILE A 447 0.10 -7.96 -12.39
N ILE A 448 1.11 -7.11 -12.52
CA ILE A 448 2.09 -7.21 -13.63
C ILE A 448 2.86 -8.53 -13.53
N ARG A 449 3.39 -8.85 -12.34
CA ARG A 449 4.17 -10.08 -12.12
C ARG A 449 3.34 -11.33 -12.42
N ASP A 450 2.15 -11.40 -11.83
CA ASP A 450 1.30 -12.58 -11.90
C ASP A 450 0.79 -12.79 -13.33
N TYR A 451 0.50 -11.72 -14.07
CA TYR A 451 0.18 -11.76 -15.50
C TYR A 451 1.35 -12.22 -16.38
N LYS A 452 2.55 -11.67 -16.18
CA LYS A 452 3.71 -11.98 -17.04
C LYS A 452 4.34 -13.34 -16.75
N TYR A 453 4.45 -13.72 -15.47
CA TYR A 453 5.31 -14.83 -15.04
C TYR A 453 4.56 -15.98 -14.40
N ARG A 454 3.29 -15.81 -14.00
CA ARG A 454 2.51 -16.85 -13.30
C ARG A 454 1.22 -17.25 -14.01
N ASN A 455 0.96 -16.70 -15.20
CA ASN A 455 -0.22 -16.99 -16.02
C ASN A 455 -1.56 -16.77 -15.28
N TYR A 456 -1.61 -15.76 -14.39
CA TYR A 456 -2.86 -15.34 -13.76
C TYR A 456 -3.38 -14.06 -14.41
N SER A 457 -4.70 -13.97 -14.56
CA SER A 457 -5.36 -12.74 -14.95
C SER A 457 -5.35 -11.69 -13.82
N ALA A 458 -5.59 -10.42 -14.17
CA ALA A 458 -5.83 -9.38 -13.16
C ALA A 458 -7.06 -9.71 -12.29
N GLU A 459 -8.10 -10.33 -12.85
CA GLU A 459 -9.29 -10.78 -12.12
C GLU A 459 -8.89 -11.75 -11.01
N GLU A 460 -8.18 -12.84 -11.34
CA GLU A 460 -7.74 -13.82 -10.35
C GLU A 460 -6.80 -13.23 -9.29
N THR A 461 -5.92 -12.31 -9.71
CA THR A 461 -4.98 -11.65 -8.80
C THR A 461 -5.72 -10.76 -7.80
N ILE A 462 -6.69 -9.95 -8.27
CA ILE A 462 -7.52 -9.09 -7.43
C ILE A 462 -8.38 -9.94 -6.48
N ALA A 463 -8.97 -11.03 -6.97
CA ALA A 463 -9.81 -11.92 -6.17
C ALA A 463 -9.06 -12.54 -4.98
N ARG A 464 -7.75 -12.82 -5.13
CA ARG A 464 -6.91 -13.39 -4.07
C ARG A 464 -6.32 -12.36 -3.12
N TRP A 465 -6.32 -11.07 -3.49
CA TRP A 465 -5.67 -10.02 -2.72
C TRP A 465 -6.13 -9.92 -1.25
N PRO A 466 -7.43 -10.11 -0.89
CA PRO A 466 -7.85 -10.10 0.51
C PRO A 466 -7.16 -11.16 1.38
N SER A 467 -7.10 -12.41 0.92
CA SER A 467 -6.43 -13.51 1.63
C SER A 467 -4.93 -13.25 1.82
N VAL A 468 -4.28 -12.65 0.82
CA VAL A 468 -2.88 -12.23 0.92
C VAL A 468 -2.71 -11.19 2.02
N ARG A 469 -3.60 -10.18 2.06
CA ARG A 469 -3.56 -9.12 3.08
C ARG A 469 -3.78 -9.68 4.48
N GLU A 470 -4.68 -10.63 4.64
CA GLU A 470 -4.92 -11.31 5.93
C GLU A 470 -3.69 -12.10 6.39
N GLY A 471 -3.03 -12.83 5.47
CA GLY A 471 -1.77 -13.51 5.74
C GLY A 471 -0.65 -12.54 6.17
N GLU A 472 -0.57 -11.38 5.53
CA GLU A 472 0.41 -10.32 5.87
C GLU A 472 0.20 -9.75 7.28
N GLU A 473 -1.04 -9.43 7.64
CA GLU A 473 -1.41 -8.92 8.97
C GLU A 473 -1.11 -9.95 10.08
N LYS A 474 -1.28 -11.25 9.78
CA LYS A 474 -1.07 -12.33 10.74
C LYS A 474 0.39 -12.72 10.89
N TRP A 475 1.13 -12.85 9.79
CA TRP A 475 2.42 -13.56 9.77
C TRP A 475 3.63 -12.67 9.49
N ILE A 476 3.43 -11.43 9.04
CA ILE A 476 4.53 -10.57 8.56
C ILE A 476 4.60 -9.26 9.37
N PHE A 477 3.53 -8.47 9.37
CA PHE A 477 3.52 -7.15 10.04
C PHE A 477 3.80 -7.20 11.54
N PRO A 478 3.42 -8.24 12.31
CA PRO A 478 3.80 -8.34 13.72
C PRO A 478 5.31 -8.37 13.97
N TYR A 479 6.12 -8.71 12.96
CA TYR A 479 7.57 -8.87 13.10
C TYR A 479 8.40 -7.81 12.38
N GLN A 480 7.77 -6.83 11.70
CA GLN A 480 8.48 -5.84 10.88
C GLN A 480 9.41 -4.93 11.70
N GLU A 481 8.99 -4.52 12.91
CA GLU A 481 9.78 -3.67 13.81
C GLU A 481 10.95 -4.43 14.47
N ASN A 482 10.97 -5.76 14.38
CA ASN A 482 12.09 -6.59 14.82
C ASN A 482 13.29 -6.57 13.84
N ALA A 483 13.15 -5.91 12.69
CA ALA A 483 14.22 -5.78 11.70
C ALA A 483 15.36 -4.91 12.24
N ASP A 484 16.61 -5.26 11.92
CA ASP A 484 17.77 -4.41 12.18
C ASP A 484 17.82 -3.23 11.20
N ALA A 485 17.39 -3.46 9.94
CA ALA A 485 17.25 -2.43 8.93
C ALA A 485 15.91 -2.53 8.20
N MET A 486 15.35 -1.38 7.84
CA MET A 486 14.22 -1.28 6.93
C MET A 486 14.68 -0.72 5.58
N PHE A 487 14.22 -1.32 4.50
CA PHE A 487 14.50 -0.90 3.13
C PHE A 487 13.20 -0.57 2.40
N ASN A 488 13.09 0.67 1.95
CA ASN A 488 11.99 1.09 1.10
C ASN A 488 12.32 0.79 -0.37
N SER A 489 11.61 -0.18 -0.94
CA SER A 489 11.76 -0.58 -2.33
C SER A 489 10.91 0.25 -3.29
N ALA A 490 10.08 1.17 -2.80
CA ALA A 490 9.34 2.09 -3.66
C ALA A 490 10.30 3.08 -4.32
N LEU A 491 10.01 3.42 -5.58
CA LEU A 491 10.74 4.44 -6.34
C LEU A 491 9.77 5.57 -6.68
N LEU A 492 10.25 6.81 -6.57
CA LEU A 492 9.44 8.03 -6.70
C LEU A 492 8.58 8.05 -7.97
N PHE A 493 9.17 7.64 -9.09
CA PHE A 493 8.56 7.68 -10.43
C PHE A 493 7.80 6.40 -10.80
N GLU A 494 7.82 5.35 -9.97
CA GLU A 494 7.51 4.00 -10.44
C GLU A 494 6.09 3.86 -11.00
N LEU A 495 5.10 4.51 -10.40
CA LEU A 495 3.70 4.38 -10.82
C LEU A 495 3.48 4.96 -12.22
N ALA A 496 4.24 6.00 -12.60
CA ALA A 496 4.25 6.57 -13.94
C ALA A 496 4.80 5.58 -14.98
N VAL A 497 5.73 4.71 -14.60
CA VAL A 497 6.25 3.63 -15.47
C VAL A 497 5.33 2.41 -15.48
N LEU A 498 4.87 1.98 -14.30
CA LEU A 498 4.03 0.77 -14.16
C LEU A 498 2.68 0.92 -14.89
N LYS A 499 2.15 2.16 -14.99
CA LYS A 499 0.89 2.50 -15.68
C LYS A 499 0.77 1.85 -17.05
N ASP A 500 1.78 1.99 -17.91
CA ASP A 500 1.73 1.50 -19.29
C ASP A 500 1.67 -0.02 -19.40
N TYR A 501 2.16 -0.73 -18.38
CA TYR A 501 2.14 -2.19 -18.33
C TYR A 501 0.87 -2.73 -17.66
N VAL A 502 0.35 -2.03 -16.66
CA VAL A 502 -0.77 -2.52 -15.85
C VAL A 502 -2.13 -2.14 -16.42
N GLU A 503 -2.27 -0.98 -17.07
CA GLU A 503 -3.55 -0.57 -17.66
C GLU A 503 -4.11 -1.56 -18.69
N PRO A 504 -3.32 -2.08 -19.65
CA PRO A 504 -3.83 -3.05 -20.61
C PRO A 504 -4.32 -4.36 -19.95
N VAL A 505 -3.75 -4.72 -18.79
CA VAL A 505 -4.14 -5.92 -18.04
C VAL A 505 -5.43 -5.66 -17.26
N LEU A 506 -5.52 -4.52 -16.57
CA LEU A 506 -6.71 -4.12 -15.81
C LEU A 506 -7.95 -3.93 -16.70
N ARG A 507 -7.79 -3.39 -17.91
CA ARG A 507 -8.89 -3.20 -18.87
C ARG A 507 -9.53 -4.52 -19.34
N LYS A 508 -8.85 -5.66 -19.16
CA LYS A 508 -9.40 -6.99 -19.50
C LYS A 508 -10.34 -7.54 -18.45
N VAL A 509 -10.40 -6.96 -17.24
CA VAL A 509 -11.30 -7.42 -16.18
C VAL A 509 -12.76 -7.12 -16.58
N PRO A 510 -13.62 -8.13 -16.74
CA PRO A 510 -15.00 -7.93 -17.19
C PRO A 510 -15.84 -7.15 -16.18
N ASN A 511 -16.68 -6.22 -16.64
CA ASN A 511 -17.55 -5.44 -15.73
C ASN A 511 -18.60 -6.25 -14.96
N ARG A 512 -18.87 -7.48 -15.39
CA ARG A 512 -19.82 -8.40 -14.75
C ARG A 512 -19.28 -9.04 -13.47
N CYS A 513 -17.96 -9.09 -13.24
CA CYS A 513 -17.38 -9.70 -12.05
C CYS A 513 -17.16 -8.68 -10.92
N PRO A 514 -17.18 -9.11 -9.64
CA PRO A 514 -16.94 -8.23 -8.49
C PRO A 514 -15.60 -7.49 -8.53
N GLU A 515 -14.55 -8.12 -9.07
CA GLU A 515 -13.17 -7.65 -9.15
C GLU A 515 -13.04 -6.38 -10.01
N TYR A 516 -13.99 -6.16 -10.92
CA TYR A 516 -14.06 -4.94 -11.71
C TYR A 516 -14.09 -3.68 -10.86
N SER A 517 -14.66 -3.74 -9.66
CA SER A 517 -14.68 -2.59 -8.73
C SER A 517 -13.27 -2.09 -8.43
N GLU A 518 -12.35 -2.99 -8.07
CA GLU A 518 -10.97 -2.61 -7.77
C GLU A 518 -10.20 -2.29 -9.05
N ALA A 519 -10.41 -3.03 -10.14
CA ALA A 519 -9.76 -2.74 -11.42
C ALA A 519 -10.11 -1.33 -11.94
N HIS A 520 -11.39 -0.96 -11.90
CA HIS A 520 -11.88 0.36 -12.28
C HIS A 520 -11.32 1.46 -11.36
N ARG A 521 -11.25 1.22 -10.05
CA ARG A 521 -10.65 2.15 -9.09
C ARG A 521 -9.17 2.40 -9.39
N LEU A 522 -8.40 1.34 -9.65
CA LEU A 522 -6.98 1.44 -9.99
C LEU A 522 -6.75 2.16 -11.32
N LEU A 523 -7.57 1.89 -12.34
CA LEU A 523 -7.52 2.62 -13.61
C LEU A 523 -7.78 4.12 -13.43
N ARG A 524 -8.79 4.50 -12.64
CA ARG A 524 -9.05 5.91 -12.32
C ARG A 524 -7.91 6.57 -11.56
N PHE A 525 -7.30 5.84 -10.62
CA PHE A 525 -6.14 6.30 -9.87
C PHE A 525 -4.92 6.52 -10.78
N LEU A 526 -4.63 5.58 -11.67
CA LEU A 526 -3.49 5.68 -12.58
C LEU A 526 -3.63 6.84 -13.57
N ASN A 527 -4.83 7.32 -13.88
CA ASN A 527 -5.05 8.48 -14.76
C ASN A 527 -4.43 9.79 -14.24
N TYR A 528 -4.10 9.88 -12.95
CA TYR A 528 -3.41 11.05 -12.41
C TYR A 528 -1.92 11.09 -12.74
N PHE A 529 -1.33 10.01 -13.27
CA PHE A 529 0.09 9.95 -13.60
C PHE A 529 0.29 10.14 -15.10
N VAL A 530 1.25 10.97 -15.47
CA VAL A 530 1.83 10.94 -16.82
C VAL A 530 2.59 9.63 -17.04
N SER A 531 2.69 9.20 -18.31
CA SER A 531 3.47 8.01 -18.66
C SER A 531 4.96 8.34 -18.71
N VAL A 532 5.78 7.46 -18.15
CA VAL A 532 7.25 7.51 -18.25
C VAL A 532 7.74 6.21 -18.87
N GLN A 533 8.51 6.32 -19.96
CA GLN A 533 9.06 5.15 -20.64
C GLN A 533 10.11 4.43 -19.78
N ASP A 534 10.13 3.11 -19.86
CA ASP A 534 11.04 2.26 -19.06
C ASP A 534 12.45 2.14 -19.63
N LYS A 535 12.75 2.78 -20.75
CA LYS A 535 14.03 2.65 -21.48
C LYS A 535 15.24 3.06 -20.64
N GLU A 536 15.08 4.12 -19.85
CA GLU A 536 16.15 4.68 -19.01
C GLU A 536 16.30 3.94 -17.68
N LEU A 537 15.46 2.93 -17.39
CA LEU A 537 15.61 2.13 -16.18
C LEU A 537 16.89 1.27 -16.24
N PRO A 538 17.77 1.34 -15.23
CA PRO A 538 18.93 0.47 -15.16
C PRO A 538 18.55 -1.02 -15.20
N PRO A 539 19.37 -1.91 -15.80
CA PRO A 539 19.16 -3.36 -15.75
C PRO A 539 19.15 -3.95 -14.33
N THR A 540 19.73 -3.23 -13.37
CA THR A 540 19.76 -3.60 -11.95
C THR A 540 18.59 -3.04 -11.15
N SER A 541 17.73 -2.21 -11.76
CA SER A 541 16.57 -1.61 -11.09
C SER A 541 15.63 -2.70 -10.56
N LEU A 542 15.08 -2.46 -9.38
CA LEU A 542 14.09 -3.35 -8.77
C LEU A 542 12.84 -3.50 -9.64
N LEU A 543 12.49 -2.48 -10.43
CA LEU A 543 11.34 -2.55 -11.33
C LEU A 543 11.53 -3.57 -12.45
N ARG A 544 12.77 -3.95 -12.78
CA ARG A 544 13.07 -4.94 -13.81
C ARG A 544 12.59 -6.35 -13.43
N GLU A 545 12.33 -6.61 -12.14
CA GLU A 545 11.62 -7.81 -11.66
C GLU A 545 10.21 -7.92 -12.27
N PHE A 546 9.53 -6.79 -12.43
CA PHE A 546 8.15 -6.72 -12.92
C PHE A 546 8.09 -6.42 -14.43
N LEU A 547 9.01 -5.60 -14.91
CA LEU A 547 8.97 -5.07 -16.26
C LEU A 547 9.73 -5.94 -17.28
N GLY A 548 10.70 -6.75 -16.82
CA GLY A 548 11.66 -7.44 -17.67
C GLY A 548 12.86 -6.54 -17.99
N GLY A 549 13.90 -7.10 -18.63
CA GLY A 549 15.16 -6.39 -18.94
C GLY A 549 16.18 -6.37 -17.80
N SER A 550 16.00 -7.25 -16.81
CA SER A 550 16.90 -7.37 -15.67
C SER A 550 18.24 -8.02 -16.04
N SER A 551 19.34 -7.55 -15.45
CA SER A 551 20.63 -8.27 -15.47
C SER A 551 20.66 -9.46 -14.51
N PHE A 552 19.69 -9.55 -13.59
CA PHE A 552 19.52 -10.66 -12.67
C PHE A 552 18.63 -11.77 -13.25
N GLN A 553 18.99 -13.02 -12.96
CA GLN A 553 18.12 -14.19 -13.19
C GLN A 553 17.26 -14.43 -11.96
N TYR A 554 15.94 -14.55 -12.15
CA TYR A 554 14.95 -14.75 -11.09
C TYR A 554 14.52 -16.22 -10.97
#